data_AF-A0A7S4RN83-F1
#
_entry.id   AF-A0A7S4RN83-F1
#
_cell.length_a   1.000
_cell.length_b   1.000
_cell.length_c   1.000
_cell.angle_alpha   90.00
_cell.angle_beta   90.00
_cell.angle_gamma   90.00
#
_symmetry.space_group_name_H-M   'P 1'
#
loop_
_entity.id
_entity.type
_entity.pdbx_description
1 polymer ?
#
loop_
_entity_poly.entity_id
_entity_poly.type
_entity_poly.pdbx_seq_one_letter_code
_entity_poly.pdbx_strand_id
1 'polypeptide(L)'
;LKPFWLRQSWLKAGFCSSRPSRSAMSRTSVTVCCLLASVASALHPRPAFSQYASYARWLVHESDYAVVSTHHGQSGVFGNIMSISDGDGYEDSTGVIYTYLADLDATYQDLMVNSEVALTFTEMALAGGTSGGCKNSTAENPPCGRLTISGKLTR
;
A
#
# COMPACT_ATOMS: atom_id res chain seq x y z
N LEU A 1 -35.64 5.23 -1.18
CA LEU A 1 -34.40 4.61 -1.67
C LEU A 1 -33.95 5.34 -2.93
N LYS A 2 -32.97 6.24 -2.82
CA LYS A 2 -32.38 6.99 -3.94
C LYS A 2 -30.89 6.61 -4.04
N PRO A 3 -30.35 6.27 -5.23
CA PRO A 3 -28.92 6.01 -5.38
C PRO A 3 -28.17 7.34 -5.45
N PHE A 4 -27.13 7.46 -4.64
CA PHE A 4 -26.21 8.60 -4.63
C PHE A 4 -25.02 8.26 -5.52
N TRP A 5 -24.96 8.87 -6.70
CA TRP A 5 -23.81 8.77 -7.60
C TRP A 5 -22.79 9.85 -7.24
N LEU A 6 -21.63 9.45 -6.71
CA LEU A 6 -20.52 10.36 -6.47
C LEU A 6 -19.74 10.55 -7.78
N ARG A 7 -20.00 11.67 -8.47
CA ARG A 7 -19.25 12.12 -9.65
C ARG A 7 -17.91 12.72 -9.17
N GLN A 8 -16.80 12.05 -9.38
CA GLN A 8 -15.48 12.66 -9.21
C GLN A 8 -15.22 13.60 -10.40
N SER A 9 -15.14 14.91 -10.11
CA SER A 9 -14.79 15.93 -11.10
C SER A 9 -13.28 16.10 -11.18
N TRP A 10 -12.77 15.88 -12.39
CA TRP A 10 -11.45 16.21 -12.91
C TRP A 10 -10.87 17.53 -12.39
N LEU A 11 -9.74 17.47 -11.68
CA LEU A 11 -8.85 18.62 -11.53
C LEU A 11 -7.93 18.67 -12.75
N LYS A 12 -8.21 19.60 -13.66
CA LYS A 12 -7.28 20.02 -14.72
C LYS A 12 -6.14 20.78 -14.07
N ALA A 13 -4.92 20.24 -14.16
CA ALA A 13 -3.71 20.99 -13.86
C ALA A 13 -3.58 22.16 -14.86
N GLY A 14 -3.63 23.38 -14.34
CA GLY A 14 -3.42 24.60 -15.13
C GLY A 14 -1.95 24.74 -15.51
N PHE A 15 -1.67 24.76 -16.82
CA PHE A 15 -0.37 25.15 -17.36
C PHE A 15 -0.24 26.69 -17.27
N CYS A 16 0.66 27.19 -16.43
CA CYS A 16 1.04 28.59 -16.42
C CYS A 16 2.20 28.81 -17.39
N SER A 17 1.92 29.37 -18.57
CA SER A 17 2.91 29.74 -19.58
C SER A 17 3.29 31.21 -19.40
N SER A 18 4.49 31.50 -18.87
CA SER A 18 5.10 32.83 -18.91
C SER A 18 6.26 32.86 -19.91
N ARG A 19 6.14 33.70 -20.94
CA ARG A 19 7.23 34.05 -21.87
C ARG A 19 8.17 35.05 -21.20
N PRO A 20 9.50 34.92 -21.28
CA PRO A 20 10.40 35.98 -20.87
C PRO A 20 10.73 36.93 -22.03
N SER A 21 10.58 38.23 -21.78
CA SER A 21 11.06 39.33 -22.61
C SER A 21 12.56 39.57 -22.37
N ARG A 22 13.30 39.90 -23.43
CA ARG A 22 14.75 40.17 -23.41
C ARG A 22 15.04 41.61 -22.95
N SER A 23 15.79 41.78 -21.86
CA SER A 23 16.84 42.83 -21.75
C SER A 23 17.59 42.83 -20.40
N ALA A 24 18.92 42.98 -20.53
CA ALA A 24 19.88 43.62 -19.61
C ALA A 24 20.13 43.09 -18.17
N MET A 25 21.15 42.22 -18.07
CA MET A 25 22.39 42.39 -17.27
C MET A 25 22.29 43.14 -15.92
N SER A 26 22.35 42.43 -14.77
CA SER A 26 23.15 42.80 -13.59
C SER A 26 23.06 41.75 -12.45
N ARG A 27 24.23 41.19 -12.12
CA ARG A 27 24.72 40.71 -10.81
C ARG A 27 23.83 39.89 -9.87
N THR A 28 24.27 38.62 -9.73
CA THR A 28 24.29 37.80 -8.50
C THR A 28 22.98 37.66 -7.72
N SER A 29 22.27 36.58 -7.99
CA SER A 29 21.44 35.93 -6.99
C SER A 29 21.62 34.43 -7.13
N VAL A 30 22.30 33.81 -6.17
CA VAL A 30 22.41 32.35 -6.06
C VAL A 30 21.01 31.87 -5.68
N THR A 31 20.22 31.50 -6.68
CA THR A 31 18.94 30.83 -6.48
C THR A 31 19.24 29.43 -5.97
N VAL A 32 19.29 29.28 -4.65
CA VAL A 32 19.22 27.97 -3.99
C VAL A 32 17.82 27.42 -4.26
N CYS A 33 17.67 26.74 -5.39
CA CYS A 33 16.53 25.88 -5.63
C CYS A 33 16.69 24.70 -4.68
N CYS A 34 16.08 24.79 -3.49
CA CYS A 34 15.89 23.65 -2.62
C CYS A 34 15.08 22.62 -3.39
N LEU A 35 15.79 21.70 -4.04
CA LEU A 35 15.26 20.43 -4.51
C LEU A 35 14.90 19.64 -3.25
N LEU A 36 13.70 19.86 -2.72
CA LEU A 36 13.02 18.86 -1.93
C LEU A 36 12.68 17.72 -2.90
N ALA A 37 13.67 16.89 -3.21
CA ALA A 37 13.40 15.59 -3.77
C ALA A 37 12.59 14.85 -2.70
N SER A 38 11.28 14.73 -2.93
CA SER A 38 10.48 13.74 -2.23
C SER A 38 11.18 12.40 -2.45
N VAL A 39 11.80 11.87 -1.41
CA VAL A 39 12.21 10.47 -1.38
C VAL A 39 10.91 9.66 -1.38
N ALA A 40 10.37 9.39 -2.56
CA ALA A 40 9.48 8.27 -2.70
C ALA A 40 10.34 7.05 -2.38
N SER A 41 10.16 6.45 -1.21
CA SER A 41 10.85 5.21 -0.87
C SER A 41 10.58 4.22 -1.99
N ALA A 42 11.64 3.89 -2.73
CA ALA A 42 11.57 2.91 -3.79
C ALA A 42 11.49 1.53 -3.14
N LEU A 43 10.59 0.68 -3.65
CA LEU A 43 10.45 -0.72 -3.23
C LEU A 43 11.83 -1.40 -3.12
N HIS A 44 12.04 -2.24 -2.10
CA HIS A 44 13.22 -3.10 -2.05
C HIS A 44 13.28 -4.00 -3.28
N PRO A 45 14.48 -4.49 -3.66
CA PRO A 45 14.63 -5.38 -4.80
C PRO A 45 13.75 -6.62 -4.66
N ARG A 46 12.82 -6.78 -5.61
CA ARG A 46 11.90 -7.92 -5.65
C ARG A 46 12.67 -9.24 -5.74
N PRO A 47 12.45 -10.19 -4.81
CA PRO A 47 13.05 -11.53 -4.89
C PRO A 47 12.60 -12.31 -6.13
N ALA A 48 13.39 -13.30 -6.52
CA ALA A 48 12.99 -14.24 -7.56
C ALA A 48 11.74 -15.01 -7.13
N PHE A 49 10.82 -15.29 -8.07
CA PHE A 49 9.56 -15.97 -7.76
C PHE A 49 9.75 -17.39 -7.17
N SER A 50 10.88 -18.02 -7.47
CA SER A 50 11.25 -19.35 -6.95
C SER A 50 11.70 -19.31 -5.49
N GLN A 51 12.03 -18.14 -4.95
CA GLN A 51 12.42 -17.94 -3.55
C GLN A 51 11.19 -17.61 -2.71
N TYR A 52 10.27 -18.58 -2.57
CA TYR A 52 8.94 -18.37 -1.99
C TYR A 52 8.94 -17.67 -0.62
N ALA A 53 9.83 -18.09 0.29
CA ALA A 53 9.91 -17.50 1.62
C ALA A 53 10.38 -16.03 1.59
N SER A 54 11.43 -15.74 0.82
CA SER A 54 11.95 -14.38 0.65
C SER A 54 10.93 -13.48 -0.05
N TYR A 55 10.26 -14.00 -1.07
CA TYR A 55 9.19 -13.30 -1.77
C TYR A 55 8.00 -12.98 -0.85
N ALA A 56 7.60 -13.92 0.00
CA ALA A 56 6.53 -13.70 0.96
C ALA A 56 6.89 -12.63 2.00
N ARG A 57 8.11 -12.68 2.56
CA ARG A 57 8.62 -11.66 3.49
C ARG A 57 8.66 -10.28 2.84
N TRP A 58 9.22 -10.20 1.63
CA TRP A 58 9.27 -8.95 0.85
C TRP A 58 7.86 -8.39 0.60
N LEU A 59 6.91 -9.21 0.15
CA LEU A 59 5.57 -8.75 -0.14
C LEU A 59 4.85 -8.22 1.12
N VAL A 60 5.03 -8.87 2.27
CA VAL A 60 4.50 -8.37 3.55
C VAL A 60 5.14 -7.04 3.92
N HIS A 61 6.47 -6.96 3.85
CA HIS A 61 7.23 -5.78 4.24
C HIS A 61 6.93 -4.54 3.39
N GLU A 62 6.76 -4.72 2.08
CA GLU A 62 6.41 -3.63 1.15
C GLU A 62 4.95 -3.18 1.24
N SER A 63 4.09 -3.95 1.90
CA SER A 63 2.65 -3.67 1.93
C SER A 63 2.28 -2.76 3.10
N ASP A 64 1.66 -1.62 2.81
CA ASP A 64 1.11 -0.74 3.86
C ASP A 64 -0.18 -1.31 4.50
N TYR A 65 -0.84 -2.23 3.80
CA TYR A 65 -2.12 -2.80 4.22
C TYR A 65 -2.31 -4.24 3.76
N ALA A 66 -3.21 -4.93 4.44
CA ALA A 66 -3.67 -6.26 4.07
C ALA A 66 -5.20 -6.31 4.04
N VAL A 67 -5.75 -7.24 3.26
CA VAL A 67 -7.15 -7.64 3.40
C VAL A 67 -7.22 -8.72 4.48
N VAL A 68 -7.96 -8.45 5.55
CA VAL A 68 -8.22 -9.39 6.63
C VAL A 68 -9.56 -10.07 6.42
N SER A 69 -9.61 -11.37 6.64
CA SER A 69 -10.84 -12.16 6.68
C SER A 69 -11.07 -12.70 8.09
N THR A 70 -12.22 -12.39 8.68
CA THR A 70 -12.64 -12.81 10.04
C THR A 70 -13.95 -13.59 10.00
N HIS A 71 -14.22 -14.35 11.06
CA HIS A 71 -15.53 -14.96 11.29
C HIS A 71 -16.51 -13.93 11.85
N HIS A 72 -17.61 -13.68 11.15
CA HIS A 72 -18.58 -12.66 11.54
C HIS A 72 -19.92 -13.27 11.95
N GLY A 73 -20.09 -13.44 13.26
CA GLY A 73 -21.29 -14.03 13.85
C GLY A 73 -21.60 -15.44 13.32
N GLN A 74 -22.89 -15.75 13.16
CA GLN A 74 -23.36 -17.06 12.67
C GLN A 74 -23.44 -17.15 11.13
N SER A 75 -23.14 -16.07 10.43
CA SER A 75 -23.65 -15.81 9.07
C SER A 75 -22.60 -15.70 7.97
N GLY A 76 -21.29 -15.70 8.28
CA GLY A 76 -20.28 -15.78 7.22
C GLY A 76 -18.89 -15.27 7.59
N VAL A 77 -18.11 -15.01 6.54
CA VAL A 77 -16.78 -14.41 6.60
C VAL A 77 -16.91 -12.92 6.28
N PHE A 78 -16.31 -12.08 7.10
CA PHE A 78 -16.22 -10.64 6.85
C PHE A 78 -14.82 -10.30 6.35
N GLY A 79 -14.76 -9.45 5.33
CA GLY A 79 -13.51 -8.95 4.75
C GLY A 79 -13.36 -7.47 5.04
N ASN A 80 -12.22 -7.08 5.61
CA ASN A 80 -11.88 -5.67 5.86
C ASN A 80 -10.45 -5.36 5.38
N ILE A 81 -10.10 -4.08 5.32
CA ILE A 81 -8.74 -3.62 5.08
C ILE A 81 -8.15 -3.17 6.40
N MET A 82 -6.94 -3.61 6.72
CA MET A 82 -6.21 -3.11 7.87
C MET A 82 -4.80 -2.69 7.49
N SER A 83 -4.33 -1.61 8.12
CA SER A 83 -2.94 -1.19 8.04
C SER A 83 -2.07 -2.19 8.76
N ILE A 84 -0.91 -2.50 8.18
CA ILE A 84 0.04 -3.44 8.76
C ILE A 84 1.43 -2.85 8.78
N SER A 85 2.27 -3.36 9.67
CA SER A 85 3.72 -3.18 9.65
C SER A 85 4.38 -4.45 10.14
N ASP A 86 5.53 -4.80 9.61
CA ASP A 86 6.32 -5.94 10.07
C ASP A 86 7.68 -5.57 10.69
N GLY A 87 7.85 -4.29 11.06
CA GLY A 87 8.98 -3.80 11.85
C GLY A 87 8.98 -2.27 12.03
N ASP A 88 10.15 -1.69 12.27
CA ASP A 88 10.30 -0.25 12.52
C ASP A 88 10.82 0.47 11.27
N GLY A 89 10.00 1.35 10.71
CA GLY A 89 10.31 2.05 9.48
C GLY A 89 10.43 1.12 8.27
N TYR A 90 11.23 1.54 7.29
CA TYR A 90 11.34 0.88 5.99
C TYR A 90 12.50 -0.11 5.91
N GLU A 91 13.52 -0.04 6.78
CA GLU A 91 14.72 -0.87 6.62
C GLU A 91 14.71 -2.12 7.52
N ASP A 92 13.93 -2.10 8.60
CA ASP A 92 13.92 -3.16 9.60
C ASP A 92 12.64 -4.01 9.49
N SER A 93 12.75 -5.21 8.90
CA SER A 93 11.70 -6.23 8.89
C SER A 93 12.00 -7.35 9.90
N THR A 94 11.11 -7.55 10.87
CA THR A 94 11.08 -8.73 11.74
C THR A 94 10.25 -9.87 11.13
N GLY A 95 9.37 -9.49 10.20
CA GLY A 95 8.37 -10.34 9.55
C GLY A 95 7.33 -10.93 10.51
N VAL A 96 7.15 -10.31 11.69
CA VAL A 96 5.96 -10.47 12.53
C VAL A 96 5.00 -9.35 12.16
N ILE A 97 3.77 -9.71 11.76
CA ILE A 97 2.78 -8.74 11.30
C ILE A 97 2.11 -8.08 12.50
N TYR A 98 2.31 -6.78 12.65
CA TYR A 98 1.61 -5.92 13.57
C TYR A 98 0.51 -5.15 12.83
N THR A 99 -0.59 -4.89 13.53
CA THR A 99 -1.71 -4.08 13.05
C THR A 99 -2.24 -3.25 14.20
N TYR A 100 -2.88 -2.14 13.89
CA TYR A 100 -3.56 -1.32 14.87
C TYR A 100 -5.06 -1.29 14.55
N LEU A 101 -5.85 -1.88 15.44
CA LEU A 101 -7.31 -1.94 15.32
C LEU A 101 -7.95 -1.19 16.48
N ALA A 102 -8.92 -0.34 16.16
CA ALA A 102 -9.73 0.32 17.18
C ALA A 102 -10.77 -0.64 17.75
N ASP A 103 -11.09 -0.51 19.04
CA ASP A 103 -12.11 -1.34 19.69
C ASP A 103 -13.49 -1.23 19.02
N LEU A 104 -13.77 -0.13 18.31
CA LEU A 104 -15.02 0.09 17.58
C LEU A 104 -15.06 -0.57 16.19
N ASP A 105 -13.96 -1.15 15.72
CA ASP A 105 -13.90 -1.82 14.41
C ASP A 105 -14.61 -3.19 14.46
N ALA A 106 -15.38 -3.53 13.42
CA ALA A 106 -16.09 -4.81 13.35
C ALA A 106 -15.12 -6.01 13.36
N THR A 107 -13.95 -5.86 12.74
CA THR A 107 -12.87 -6.85 12.75
C THR A 107 -12.41 -7.10 14.18
N TYR A 108 -12.26 -6.04 14.98
CA TYR A 108 -11.85 -6.19 16.38
C TYR A 108 -12.89 -6.99 17.16
N GLN A 109 -14.17 -6.67 16.99
CA GLN A 109 -15.26 -7.39 17.66
C GLN A 109 -15.30 -8.88 17.27
N ASP A 110 -15.07 -9.20 15.99
CA ASP A 110 -14.97 -10.57 15.52
C ASP A 110 -13.79 -11.31 16.17
N LEU A 111 -12.62 -10.65 16.24
CA LEU A 111 -11.39 -11.22 16.80
C LEU A 111 -11.50 -11.54 18.30
N MET A 112 -12.29 -10.77 19.04
CA MET A 112 -12.55 -11.02 20.45
C MET A 112 -13.37 -12.30 20.69
N VAL A 113 -14.13 -12.75 19.68
CA VAL A 113 -14.91 -14.00 19.73
C VAL A 113 -14.10 -15.15 19.14
N ASN A 114 -13.44 -14.94 17.99
CA ASN A 114 -12.57 -15.90 17.34
C ASN A 114 -11.34 -15.20 16.77
N SER A 115 -10.17 -15.54 17.31
CA SER A 115 -8.89 -14.97 16.89
C SER A 115 -8.37 -15.47 15.53
N GLU A 116 -9.02 -16.47 14.93
CA GLU A 116 -8.60 -17.03 13.63
C GLU A 116 -8.87 -16.06 12.48
N VAL A 117 -7.82 -15.81 11.69
CA VAL A 117 -7.84 -14.87 10.56
C VAL A 117 -7.07 -15.40 9.36
N ALA A 118 -7.42 -14.87 8.20
CA ALA A 118 -6.60 -14.96 6.99
C ALA A 118 -6.27 -13.56 6.47
N LEU A 119 -4.98 -13.29 6.27
CA LEU A 119 -4.46 -12.04 5.75
C LEU A 119 -4.06 -12.25 4.30
N THR A 120 -4.52 -11.40 3.40
CA THR A 120 -4.18 -11.48 1.98
C THR A 120 -3.51 -10.20 1.50
N PHE A 121 -2.41 -10.39 0.80
CA PHE A 121 -1.56 -9.37 0.20
C PHE A 121 -1.51 -9.57 -1.32
N THR A 122 -1.34 -8.48 -2.06
CA THR A 122 -1.25 -8.50 -3.52
C THR A 122 -0.12 -7.59 -3.98
N GLU A 123 0.76 -8.09 -4.85
CA GLU A 123 1.86 -7.30 -5.42
C GLU A 123 1.30 -6.11 -6.25
N MET A 124 0.07 -6.22 -6.76
CA MET A 124 -0.60 -5.13 -7.49
C MET A 124 -0.86 -3.89 -6.62
N ALA A 125 -0.93 -4.04 -5.30
CA ALA A 125 -1.08 -2.91 -4.39
C ALA A 125 0.19 -2.05 -4.29
N LEU A 126 1.34 -2.60 -4.71
CA LEU A 126 2.64 -1.96 -4.54
C LEU A 126 2.96 -1.00 -5.70
N ALA A 127 3.58 0.13 -5.37
CA ALA A 127 4.04 1.14 -6.34
C ALA A 127 2.99 1.50 -7.42
N GLY A 128 1.72 1.64 -7.03
CA GLY A 128 0.62 1.96 -7.95
C GLY A 128 0.40 0.93 -9.05
N GLY A 129 0.70 -0.36 -8.79
CA GLY A 129 0.55 -1.45 -9.74
C GLY A 129 1.69 -1.59 -10.74
N THR A 130 2.82 -0.93 -10.50
CA THR A 130 3.99 -0.99 -11.39
C THR A 130 5.12 -1.89 -10.87
N SER A 131 4.88 -2.56 -9.73
CA SER A 131 5.84 -3.48 -9.12
C SER A 131 6.05 -4.73 -9.97
N GLY A 132 7.33 -5.10 -10.15
CA GLY A 132 7.78 -6.40 -10.63
C GLY A 132 6.92 -7.07 -11.71
N GLY A 133 6.34 -8.22 -11.35
CA GLY A 133 5.57 -9.09 -12.25
C GLY A 133 4.19 -8.54 -12.60
N CYS A 134 3.73 -7.50 -11.91
CA CYS A 134 2.47 -6.82 -12.17
C CYS A 134 2.59 -5.71 -13.22
N LYS A 135 3.81 -5.24 -13.51
CA LYS A 135 4.05 -4.14 -14.45
C LYS A 135 3.42 -4.40 -15.81
N ASN A 136 2.68 -3.43 -16.31
CA ASN A 136 1.95 -3.49 -17.59
C ASN A 136 0.98 -4.68 -17.68
N SER A 137 0.44 -5.13 -16.55
CA SER A 137 -0.48 -6.26 -16.51
C SER A 137 -1.62 -6.06 -15.51
N THR A 138 -2.52 -7.04 -15.44
CA THR A 138 -3.61 -7.07 -14.47
C THR A 138 -3.22 -7.88 -13.24
N ALA A 139 -3.97 -7.71 -12.15
CA ALA A 139 -3.74 -8.46 -10.91
C ALA A 139 -3.96 -9.97 -11.06
N GLU A 140 -4.58 -10.42 -12.16
CA GLU A 140 -4.83 -11.84 -12.47
C GLU A 140 -3.68 -12.49 -13.24
N ASN A 141 -2.72 -11.71 -13.73
CA ASN A 141 -1.60 -12.26 -14.47
C ASN A 141 -0.71 -13.11 -13.54
N PRO A 142 -0.38 -14.37 -13.88
CA PRO A 142 0.37 -15.26 -12.98
C PRO A 142 1.69 -14.74 -12.41
N PRO A 143 2.49 -13.91 -13.13
CA PRO A 143 3.68 -13.28 -12.56
C PRO A 143 3.41 -12.27 -11.43
N CYS A 144 2.21 -11.70 -11.37
CA CYS A 144 1.77 -10.79 -10.31
C CYS A 144 1.32 -11.59 -9.10
N GLY A 145 2.18 -11.66 -8.09
CA GLY A 145 1.97 -12.58 -6.97
C GLY A 145 0.91 -12.11 -5.98
N ARG A 146 0.27 -13.08 -5.32
CA ARG A 146 -0.59 -12.88 -4.14
C ARG A 146 -0.12 -13.79 -3.03
N LEU A 147 -0.30 -13.37 -1.79
CA LEU A 147 0.08 -14.13 -0.61
C LEU A 147 -1.10 -14.13 0.36
N THR A 148 -1.47 -15.32 0.82
CA THR A 148 -2.46 -15.46 1.91
C THR A 148 -1.80 -16.19 3.08
N ILE A 149 -1.84 -15.57 4.25
CA ILE A 149 -1.32 -16.11 5.50
C ILE A 149 -2.52 -16.34 6.43
N SER A 150 -2.72 -17.57 6.88
CA SER A 150 -3.71 -17.87 7.91
C SER A 150 -3.04 -18.04 9.28
N GLY A 151 -3.72 -17.64 10.33
CA GLY A 151 -3.19 -17.71 11.68
C GLY A 151 -4.15 -17.17 12.72
N LYS A 152 -3.60 -16.82 13.88
CA LYS A 152 -4.35 -16.17 14.96
C LYS A 152 -3.78 -14.79 15.22
N LEU A 153 -4.66 -13.80 15.35
CA LEU A 153 -4.27 -12.46 15.77
C LEU A 153 -4.48 -12.33 17.28
N THR A 154 -3.40 -12.06 18.01
CA THR A 154 -3.43 -11.92 19.47
C THR A 154 -3.06 -10.49 19.86
N ARG A 155 -3.61 -10.03 20.98
CA ARG A 155 -3.29 -8.73 21.60
C ARG A 155 -1.96 -8.77 22.35
#